data_AF-A0A924Q695-F1
#
_entry.id   AF-A0A924Q695-F1
#
_cell.length_a   1.000
_cell.length_b   1.000
_cell.length_c   1.000
_cell.angle_alpha   90.00
_cell.angle_beta   90.00
_cell.angle_gamma   90.00
#
_symmetry.space_group_name_H-M   'P 1'
#
loop_
_entity.id
_entity.type
_entity.pdbx_description
1 polymer ?
#
loop_
_entity_poly.entity_id
_entity_poly.type
_entity_poly.pdbx_seq_one_letter_code
_entity_poly.pdbx_strand_id
1 'polypeptide(L)'
;MHLRRRPMSHYFLLTSTYILLAMVLPANKVAQSAYHLSSLQYHILLLLVILPVVGIWYAAFYGFTKLHDYAQAIQSSKEGEHFKDLARGCGWLAYGLPATAITSILVNSVANSYPRYHSTAVIINNYLHLILPLIAFTILSKCARNLTDQANLRLSLGRARSIIILFASLGVIYCYLIFENIDLISLASSNNAYFLPVWLVVLSLVIPFLYSWFVGLLAAYEMVLFSQKSKGLLYRRSLRGLGYGIAAVIVSSCALQYVTSIVPRTGLLSLSSVLVAIYAIQIIAAIGYTLIAISAVRLKRIEEV
;
A
#
# COMPACT_ATOMS: atom_id res chain seq x y z
N MET A 1 17.79 29.07 -8.68
CA MET A 1 18.21 27.66 -8.62
C MET A 1 17.65 27.03 -7.35
N HIS A 2 16.39 26.60 -7.33
CA HIS A 2 15.81 25.99 -6.12
C HIS A 2 16.38 24.58 -5.95
N LEU A 3 17.02 24.32 -4.81
CA LEU A 3 17.44 22.98 -4.37
C LEU A 3 16.21 22.07 -4.29
N ARG A 4 15.87 21.43 -5.41
CA ARG A 4 14.76 20.49 -5.50
C ARG A 4 15.17 19.26 -4.68
N ARG A 5 14.74 19.21 -3.41
CA ARG A 5 15.02 18.07 -2.51
C ARG A 5 14.59 16.79 -3.22
N ARG A 6 15.55 15.89 -3.43
CA ARG A 6 15.29 14.60 -4.09
C ARG A 6 14.48 13.72 -3.12
N PRO A 7 13.40 13.04 -3.57
CA PRO A 7 12.58 12.20 -2.70
C PRO A 7 13.37 11.18 -1.86
N MET A 8 14.49 10.69 -2.37
CA MET A 8 15.41 9.80 -1.65
C MET A 8 15.96 10.38 -0.34
N SER A 9 16.13 11.71 -0.24
CA SER A 9 16.53 12.34 1.03
C SER A 9 15.48 12.16 2.12
N HIS A 10 14.20 12.18 1.75
CA HIS A 10 13.11 11.93 2.68
C HIS A 10 13.05 10.46 3.11
N TYR A 11 13.39 9.51 2.22
CA TYR A 11 13.52 8.10 2.59
C TYR A 11 14.53 7.90 3.73
N PHE A 12 15.72 8.49 3.63
CA PHE A 12 16.74 8.38 4.69
C PHE A 12 16.25 8.99 5.99
N LEU A 13 15.64 10.18 5.94
CA LEU A 13 15.08 10.84 7.13
C LEU A 13 14.02 9.97 7.82
N LEU A 14 13.05 9.46 7.05
CA LEU A 14 11.95 8.65 7.58
C LEU A 14 12.44 7.30 8.10
N THR A 15 13.40 6.68 7.43
CA THR A 15 14.03 5.42 7.86
C THR A 15 14.78 5.61 9.16
N SER A 16 15.64 6.63 9.26
CA SER A 16 16.37 6.94 10.49
C SER A 16 15.41 7.26 11.63
N THR A 17 14.34 8.00 11.36
CA THR A 17 13.30 8.30 12.36
C THR A 17 12.63 7.02 12.84
N TYR A 18 12.24 6.13 11.93
CA TYR A 18 11.57 4.88 12.29
C TYR A 18 12.48 3.94 13.10
N ILE A 19 13.74 3.78 12.69
CA ILE A 19 14.73 2.97 13.42
C ILE A 19 14.99 3.56 14.80
N LEU A 20 15.17 4.89 14.90
CA LEU A 20 15.39 5.56 16.17
C LEU A 20 14.19 5.36 17.11
N LEU A 21 12.96 5.57 16.62
CA LEU A 21 11.75 5.33 17.41
C LEU A 21 11.66 3.87 17.85
N ALA A 22 11.96 2.92 16.97
CA ALA A 22 11.94 1.51 17.32
C ALA A 22 12.95 1.13 18.41
N MET A 23 14.08 1.83 18.51
CA MET A 23 15.11 1.57 19.52
C MET A 23 14.89 2.33 20.84
N VAL A 24 14.22 3.49 20.79
CA VAL A 24 14.04 4.38 21.95
C VAL A 24 12.73 4.12 22.68
N LEU A 25 11.66 3.72 21.98
CA LEU A 25 10.36 3.50 22.59
C LEU A 25 10.37 2.25 23.50
N PRO A 26 9.62 2.27 24.62
CA PRO A 26 9.64 1.19 25.59
C PRO A 26 9.16 -0.14 24.96
N ALA A 27 9.89 -1.21 25.26
CA ALA A 27 9.55 -2.55 24.82
C ALA A 27 8.16 -2.98 25.31
N ASN A 28 7.45 -3.74 24.48
CA ASN A 28 6.15 -4.28 24.85
C ASN A 28 6.31 -5.38 25.89
N LYS A 29 5.89 -5.11 27.13
CA LYS A 29 6.00 -6.04 28.26
C LYS A 29 5.29 -7.37 28.02
N VAL A 30 4.16 -7.36 27.31
CA VAL A 30 3.38 -8.58 26.99
C VAL A 30 4.19 -9.47 26.04
N ALA A 31 4.79 -8.89 25.00
CA ALA A 31 5.64 -9.63 24.08
C ALA A 31 6.91 -10.15 24.77
N GLN A 32 7.53 -9.34 25.64
CA GLN A 32 8.69 -9.78 26.43
C GLN A 32 8.37 -10.97 27.32
N SER A 33 7.24 -10.93 28.03
CA SER A 33 6.82 -12.05 28.88
C SER A 33 6.45 -13.28 28.08
N ALA A 34 5.78 -13.12 26.93
CA ALA A 34 5.34 -14.23 26.09
C ALA A 34 6.50 -15.00 25.44
N TYR A 35 7.60 -14.30 25.11
CA TYR A 35 8.76 -14.89 24.43
C TYR A 35 10.01 -14.99 25.32
N HIS A 36 9.89 -14.69 26.62
CA HIS A 36 11.00 -14.66 27.58
C HIS A 36 12.21 -13.81 27.13
N LEU A 37 11.93 -12.65 26.52
CA LEU A 37 12.96 -11.77 25.96
C LEU A 37 13.36 -10.69 26.96
N SER A 38 14.68 -10.45 27.09
CA SER A 38 15.19 -9.22 27.69
C SER A 38 14.83 -7.99 26.83
N SER A 39 14.93 -6.80 27.41
CA SER A 39 14.72 -5.54 26.67
C SER A 39 15.63 -5.42 25.45
N LEU A 40 16.91 -5.73 25.59
CA LEU A 40 17.84 -5.66 24.47
C LEU A 40 17.48 -6.67 23.36
N GLN A 41 17.17 -7.92 23.72
CA GLN A 41 16.79 -8.95 22.75
C GLN A 41 15.52 -8.58 21.98
N TYR A 42 14.53 -7.97 22.64
CA TYR A 42 13.32 -7.48 21.99
C TYR A 42 13.63 -6.43 20.91
N HIS A 43 14.48 -5.43 21.22
CA HIS A 43 14.85 -4.39 20.25
C HIS A 43 15.67 -4.94 19.09
N ILE A 44 16.58 -5.89 19.33
CA ILE A 44 17.33 -6.57 18.26
C ILE A 44 16.37 -7.33 17.34
N LEU A 45 15.42 -8.07 17.90
CA LEU A 45 14.42 -8.79 17.13
C LEU A 45 13.54 -7.83 16.33
N LEU A 46 13.10 -6.73 16.94
CA LEU A 46 12.33 -5.69 16.26
C LEU A 46 13.13 -5.08 15.09
N LEU A 47 14.42 -4.83 15.28
CA LEU A 47 15.29 -4.31 14.21
C LEU A 47 15.38 -5.30 13.03
N LEU A 48 15.50 -6.60 13.30
CA LEU A 48 15.51 -7.63 12.26
C LEU A 48 14.21 -7.66 11.45
N VAL A 49 13.07 -7.44 12.09
CA VAL A 49 11.75 -7.34 11.42
C VAL A 49 11.62 -6.04 10.63
N ILE A 50 12.23 -4.96 11.09
CA ILE A 50 12.20 -3.64 10.43
C ILE A 50 13.01 -3.62 9.13
N LEU A 51 14.13 -4.35 9.06
CA LEU A 51 15.03 -4.31 7.90
C LEU A 51 14.33 -4.66 6.56
N PRO A 52 13.56 -5.76 6.44
CA PRO A 52 12.78 -6.03 5.23
C PRO A 52 11.81 -4.90 4.87
N VAL A 53 11.12 -4.33 5.86
CA VAL A 53 10.15 -3.25 5.67
C VAL A 53 10.81 -2.00 5.09
N VAL A 54 11.97 -1.62 5.63
CA VAL A 54 12.78 -0.50 5.12
C VAL A 54 13.25 -0.77 3.68
N GLY A 55 13.58 -2.01 3.33
CA GLY A 55 13.92 -2.41 1.96
C GLY A 55 12.78 -2.13 0.97
N ILE A 56 11.53 -2.35 1.37
CA ILE A 56 10.35 -2.02 0.55
C ILE A 56 10.20 -0.51 0.39
N TRP A 57 10.43 0.25 1.46
CA TRP A 57 10.39 1.72 1.40
C TRP A 57 11.42 2.23 0.41
N TYR A 58 12.64 1.69 0.43
CA TYR A 58 13.67 2.03 -0.54
C TYR A 58 13.17 1.80 -1.98
N ALA A 59 12.63 0.61 -2.27
CA ALA A 59 12.09 0.29 -3.59
C ALA A 59 10.95 1.27 -3.99
N ALA A 60 10.05 1.58 -3.07
CA ALA A 60 8.93 2.50 -3.29
C ALA A 60 9.40 3.93 -3.60
N PHE A 61 10.31 4.49 -2.79
CA PHE A 61 10.89 5.81 -3.02
C PHE A 61 11.74 5.87 -4.29
N TYR A 62 12.45 4.80 -4.61
CA TYR A 62 13.20 4.69 -5.86
C TYR A 62 12.26 4.69 -7.07
N GLY A 63 11.21 3.88 -7.05
CA GLY A 63 10.16 3.85 -8.07
C GLY A 63 9.47 5.20 -8.27
N PHE A 64 9.06 5.83 -7.17
CA PHE A 64 8.50 7.18 -7.18
C PHE A 64 9.48 8.19 -7.78
N THR A 65 10.76 8.19 -7.36
CA THR A 65 11.77 9.12 -7.88
C THR A 65 11.93 8.99 -9.38
N LYS A 66 12.06 7.75 -9.89
CA LYS A 66 12.23 7.52 -11.34
C LYS A 66 11.00 7.89 -12.15
N LEU A 67 9.81 7.61 -11.63
CA LEU A 67 8.56 8.02 -12.29
C LEU A 67 8.39 9.54 -12.31
N HIS A 68 8.75 10.22 -11.22
CA HIS A 68 8.74 11.68 -11.14
C HIS A 68 9.76 12.33 -12.07
N ASP A 69 10.97 11.77 -12.18
CA ASP A 69 12.00 12.23 -13.12
C ASP A 69 11.52 12.08 -14.57
N TYR A 70 10.81 10.98 -14.90
CA TYR A 70 10.20 10.80 -16.21
C TYR A 70 9.09 11.81 -16.47
N ALA A 71 8.14 11.97 -15.53
CA ALA A 71 7.04 12.91 -15.67
C ALA A 71 7.52 14.35 -15.87
N GLN A 72 8.62 14.75 -15.24
CA GLN A 72 9.25 16.05 -15.47
C GLN A 72 9.87 16.19 -16.85
N ALA A 73 10.50 15.13 -17.37
CA ALA A 73 11.13 15.15 -18.69
C ALA A 73 10.10 15.40 -19.80
N ILE A 74 8.89 14.85 -19.65
CA ILE A 74 7.80 15.00 -20.62
C ILE A 74 6.76 16.05 -20.22
N GLN A 75 7.06 16.95 -19.27
CA GLN A 75 6.07 17.89 -18.73
C GLN A 75 5.47 18.84 -19.77
N SER A 76 6.16 19.06 -20.91
CA SER A 76 5.71 19.89 -22.02
C SER A 76 4.80 19.14 -23.01
N SER A 77 4.72 17.81 -22.90
CA SER A 77 3.84 17.00 -23.75
C SER A 77 2.39 17.08 -23.26
N LYS A 78 1.44 16.75 -24.13
CA LYS A 78 0.01 16.67 -23.75
C LYS A 78 -0.24 15.63 -22.64
N GLU A 79 0.60 14.61 -22.54
CA GLU A 79 0.48 13.53 -21.54
C GLU A 79 1.24 13.85 -20.23
N GLY A 80 2.12 14.86 -20.24
CA GLY A 80 3.01 15.19 -19.13
C GLY A 80 2.29 15.50 -17.83
N GLU A 81 1.15 16.21 -17.89
CA GLU A 81 0.33 16.51 -16.73
C GLU A 81 -0.22 15.22 -16.08
N HIS A 82 -0.67 14.27 -16.90
CA HIS A 82 -1.18 13.00 -16.39
C HIS A 82 -0.05 12.17 -15.77
N PHE A 83 1.13 12.07 -16.38
CA PHE A 83 2.26 11.38 -15.76
C PHE A 83 2.74 12.04 -14.45
N LYS A 84 2.56 13.35 -14.29
CA LYS A 84 2.82 14.04 -13.02
C LYS A 84 1.83 13.61 -11.93
N ASP A 85 0.55 13.46 -12.27
CA ASP A 85 -0.46 12.91 -11.36
C ASP A 85 -0.19 11.42 -11.04
N LEU A 86 0.26 10.63 -12.02
CA LEU A 86 0.69 9.25 -11.81
C LEU A 86 1.84 9.19 -10.79
N ALA A 87 2.86 10.03 -10.98
CA ALA A 87 3.97 10.17 -10.05
C ALA A 87 3.49 10.59 -8.66
N ARG A 88 2.52 11.50 -8.56
CA ARG A 88 1.91 11.92 -7.28
C ARG A 88 1.18 10.76 -6.59
N GLY A 89 0.42 9.95 -7.32
CA GLY A 89 -0.23 8.75 -6.79
C GLY A 89 0.78 7.73 -6.25
N CYS A 90 1.84 7.44 -7.01
CA CYS A 90 2.96 6.61 -6.54
C CYS A 90 3.70 7.23 -5.35
N GLY A 91 3.79 8.56 -5.29
CA GLY A 91 4.33 9.29 -4.16
C GLY A 91 3.52 9.04 -2.90
N TRP A 92 2.19 9.14 -2.95
CA TRP A 92 1.32 8.82 -1.81
C TRP A 92 1.51 7.38 -1.31
N LEU A 93 1.68 6.41 -2.22
CA LEU A 93 2.02 5.04 -1.81
C LEU A 93 3.39 4.98 -1.12
N ALA A 94 4.41 5.61 -1.70
CA ALA A 94 5.76 5.59 -1.14
C ALA A 94 5.86 6.27 0.23
N TYR A 95 5.23 7.43 0.43
CA TYR A 95 5.18 8.12 1.73
C TYR A 95 4.21 7.48 2.71
N GLY A 96 3.15 6.84 2.21
CA GLY A 96 2.15 6.20 3.06
C GLY A 96 2.72 5.02 3.86
N LEU A 97 3.67 4.28 3.29
CA LEU A 97 4.34 3.16 3.96
C LEU A 97 5.05 3.59 5.27
N PRO A 98 6.03 4.52 5.27
CA PRO A 98 6.66 4.99 6.49
C PRO A 98 5.73 5.79 7.39
N ALA A 99 4.83 6.61 6.83
CA ALA A 99 3.89 7.39 7.63
C ALA A 99 3.02 6.48 8.50
N THR A 100 2.49 5.39 7.92
CA THR A 100 1.69 4.42 8.66
C THR A 100 2.53 3.71 9.72
N ALA A 101 3.72 3.20 9.36
CA ALA A 101 4.56 2.48 10.32
C ALA A 101 5.03 3.35 11.51
N ILE A 102 5.44 4.59 11.25
CA ILE A 102 5.85 5.56 12.27
C ILE A 102 4.65 5.93 13.16
N THR A 103 3.48 6.16 12.57
CA THR A 103 2.30 6.49 13.38
C THR A 103 1.87 5.29 14.22
N SER A 104 1.85 4.09 13.64
CA SER A 104 1.52 2.85 14.33
C SER A 104 2.45 2.59 15.52
N ILE A 105 3.77 2.77 15.37
CA ILE A 105 4.70 2.53 16.49
C ILE A 105 4.52 3.55 17.62
N LEU A 106 4.29 4.82 17.29
CA LEU A 106 4.03 5.87 18.28
C LEU A 106 2.73 5.61 19.03
N VAL A 107 1.65 5.35 18.30
CA VAL A 107 0.31 5.14 18.86
C VAL A 107 0.26 3.84 19.69
N ASN A 108 0.90 2.77 19.22
CA ASN A 108 1.01 1.53 20.00
C ASN A 108 1.89 1.70 21.25
N SER A 109 2.94 2.54 21.20
CA SER A 109 3.74 2.84 22.39
C SER A 109 2.91 3.52 23.47
N VAL A 110 2.06 4.49 23.10
CA VAL A 110 1.12 5.12 24.04
C VAL A 110 0.13 4.09 24.60
N ALA A 111 -0.44 3.24 23.76
CA ALA A 111 -1.38 2.19 24.20
C ALA A 111 -0.74 1.17 25.15
N ASN A 112 0.56 0.86 24.98
CA ASN A 112 1.30 -0.02 25.87
C ASN A 112 1.50 0.59 27.27
N SER A 113 1.64 1.92 27.36
CA SER A 113 1.73 2.63 28.64
C SER A 113 0.37 2.88 29.27
N TYR A 114 -0.67 3.06 28.47
CA TYR A 114 -2.02 3.39 28.91
C TYR A 114 -3.06 2.45 28.26
N PRO A 115 -3.43 1.35 28.93
CA PRO A 115 -4.32 0.33 28.35
C PRO A 115 -5.65 0.86 27.82
N ARG A 116 -6.17 1.97 28.38
CA ARG A 116 -7.39 2.65 27.92
C ARG A 116 -7.30 3.18 26.48
N TYR A 117 -6.09 3.37 25.93
CA TYR A 117 -5.86 3.85 24.57
C TYR A 117 -5.74 2.74 23.52
N HIS A 118 -5.82 1.47 23.92
CA HIS A 118 -5.65 0.34 23.00
C HIS A 118 -6.70 0.36 21.87
N SER A 119 -7.97 0.60 22.18
CA SER A 119 -9.04 0.70 21.17
C SER A 119 -8.80 1.84 20.19
N THR A 120 -8.44 3.02 20.70
CA THR A 120 -8.09 4.19 19.89
C THR A 120 -6.90 3.90 18.96
N ALA A 121 -5.89 3.18 19.45
CA ALA A 121 -4.74 2.78 18.66
C ALA A 121 -5.12 1.88 17.48
N VAL A 122 -5.95 0.88 17.74
CA VAL A 122 -6.46 -0.03 16.70
C VAL A 122 -7.29 0.74 15.67
N ILE A 123 -8.17 1.64 16.11
CA ILE A 123 -8.98 2.47 15.20
C ILE A 123 -8.08 3.33 14.31
N ILE A 124 -7.16 4.12 14.90
CA ILE A 124 -6.24 5.00 14.14
C ILE A 124 -5.48 4.19 13.08
N ASN A 125 -4.92 3.05 13.45
CA ASN A 125 -4.14 2.23 12.54
C ASN A 125 -5.00 1.71 11.36
N ASN A 126 -6.21 1.22 11.62
CA ASN A 126 -7.12 0.78 10.55
C ASN A 126 -7.45 1.89 9.56
N TYR A 127 -7.74 3.10 10.04
CA TYR A 127 -8.03 4.24 9.15
C TYR A 127 -6.80 4.74 8.39
N LEU A 128 -5.60 4.70 8.99
CA LEU A 128 -4.37 5.05 8.27
C LEU A 128 -4.07 4.07 7.13
N HIS A 129 -4.24 2.77 7.39
CA HIS A 129 -4.11 1.72 6.38
C HIS A 129 -5.14 1.84 5.25
N LEU A 130 -6.27 2.52 5.48
CA LEU A 130 -7.30 2.79 4.47
C LEU A 130 -7.05 4.09 3.69
N ILE A 131 -6.90 5.21 4.40
CA ILE A 131 -6.95 6.55 3.81
C ILE A 131 -5.80 6.76 2.82
N LEU A 132 -4.60 6.27 3.15
CA LEU A 132 -3.42 6.47 2.32
C LEU A 132 -3.52 5.72 0.97
N PRO A 133 -3.83 4.41 0.93
CA PRO A 133 -4.14 3.73 -0.33
C PRO A 133 -5.33 4.33 -1.08
N LEU A 134 -6.40 4.73 -0.38
CA LEU A 134 -7.58 5.31 -1.01
C LEU A 134 -7.23 6.59 -1.80
N ILE A 135 -6.47 7.50 -1.20
CA ILE A 135 -5.99 8.72 -1.86
C ILE A 135 -5.12 8.35 -3.06
N ALA A 136 -4.14 7.46 -2.85
CA ALA A 136 -3.21 7.07 -3.90
C ALA A 136 -3.91 6.43 -5.11
N PHE A 137 -4.76 5.43 -4.87
CA PHE A 137 -5.45 4.69 -5.93
C PHE A 137 -6.46 5.56 -6.66
N THR A 138 -7.13 6.50 -5.97
CA THR A 138 -8.01 7.49 -6.62
C THR A 138 -7.22 8.38 -7.59
N ILE A 139 -6.05 8.87 -7.18
CA ILE A 139 -5.19 9.69 -8.06
C ILE A 139 -4.68 8.86 -9.25
N LEU A 140 -4.22 7.63 -9.00
CA LEU A 140 -3.75 6.73 -10.06
C LEU A 140 -4.85 6.42 -11.08
N SER A 141 -6.08 6.15 -10.63
CA SER A 141 -7.22 5.87 -11.52
C SER A 141 -7.63 7.08 -12.33
N LYS A 142 -7.72 8.27 -11.71
CA LYS A 142 -8.01 9.52 -12.44
C LYS A 142 -6.99 9.75 -13.56
N CYS A 143 -5.70 9.57 -13.26
CA CYS A 143 -4.63 9.67 -14.27
C CYS A 143 -4.79 8.64 -15.39
N ALA A 144 -4.93 7.36 -15.03
CA ALA A 144 -5.01 6.27 -16.00
C ALA A 144 -6.20 6.47 -16.95
N ARG A 145 -7.35 6.90 -16.41
CA ARG A 145 -8.54 7.24 -17.17
C ARG A 145 -8.31 8.38 -18.14
N ASN A 146 -7.71 9.47 -17.69
CA ASN A 146 -7.42 10.62 -18.56
C ASN A 146 -6.49 10.22 -19.73
N LEU A 147 -5.48 9.40 -19.47
CA LEU A 147 -4.61 8.85 -20.52
C LEU A 147 -5.39 7.99 -21.53
N THR A 148 -6.30 7.14 -21.05
CA THR A 148 -7.13 6.32 -21.94
C THR A 148 -8.15 7.14 -22.73
N ASP A 149 -8.75 8.15 -22.13
CA ASP A 149 -9.74 9.04 -22.76
C ASP A 149 -9.07 9.88 -23.85
N GLN A 150 -7.89 10.44 -23.57
CA GLN A 150 -7.08 11.16 -24.55
C GLN A 150 -6.70 10.27 -25.75
N ALA A 151 -6.47 8.97 -25.52
CA ALA A 151 -6.21 7.99 -26.56
C ALA A 151 -7.49 7.46 -27.27
N ASN A 152 -8.67 7.96 -26.90
CA ASN A 152 -9.99 7.48 -27.35
C ASN A 152 -10.18 5.96 -27.17
N LEU A 153 -9.64 5.41 -26.09
CA LEU A 153 -9.74 3.99 -25.77
C LEU A 153 -10.98 3.73 -24.92
N ARG A 154 -11.84 2.83 -25.38
CA ARG A 154 -12.99 2.37 -24.60
C ARG A 154 -12.67 1.03 -23.97
N LEU A 155 -13.06 0.87 -22.70
CA LEU A 155 -13.03 -0.42 -22.02
C LEU A 155 -13.99 -1.37 -22.73
N SER A 156 -13.53 -2.57 -23.08
CA SER A 156 -14.45 -3.58 -23.59
C SER A 156 -15.36 -4.06 -22.46
N LEU A 157 -16.67 -4.06 -22.70
CA LEU A 157 -17.69 -4.47 -21.72
C LEU A 157 -17.38 -5.86 -21.12
N GLY A 158 -16.91 -6.80 -21.95
CA GLY A 158 -16.54 -8.14 -21.50
C GLY A 158 -15.41 -8.13 -20.46
N ARG A 159 -14.33 -7.38 -20.69
CA ARG A 159 -13.19 -7.32 -19.75
C ARG A 159 -13.57 -6.55 -18.48
N ALA A 160 -14.33 -5.45 -18.61
CA ALA A 160 -14.87 -4.74 -17.46
C ALA A 160 -15.73 -5.66 -16.58
N ARG A 161 -16.61 -6.46 -17.20
CA ARG A 161 -17.44 -7.45 -16.49
C ARG A 161 -16.59 -8.51 -15.78
N SER A 162 -15.54 -9.03 -16.41
CA SER A 162 -14.61 -9.96 -15.76
C SER A 162 -13.94 -9.37 -14.52
N ILE A 163 -13.48 -8.11 -14.60
CA ILE A 163 -12.88 -7.41 -13.45
C ILE A 163 -13.90 -7.22 -12.33
N ILE A 164 -15.13 -6.80 -12.67
CA ILE A 164 -16.21 -6.61 -11.69
C ILE A 164 -16.56 -7.94 -10.99
N ILE A 165 -16.70 -9.05 -11.74
CA ILE A 165 -17.01 -10.36 -11.15
C ILE A 165 -15.88 -10.82 -10.24
N LEU A 166 -14.63 -10.75 -10.70
CA LEU A 166 -13.46 -11.11 -9.89
C LEU A 166 -13.43 -10.28 -8.59
N PHE A 167 -13.68 -8.98 -8.71
CA PHE A 167 -13.67 -8.07 -7.58
C PHE A 167 -14.83 -8.32 -6.61
N ALA A 168 -16.04 -8.61 -7.12
CA ALA A 168 -17.18 -8.98 -6.30
C ALA A 168 -16.92 -10.27 -5.51
N SER A 169 -16.32 -11.29 -6.14
CA SER A 169 -15.95 -12.52 -5.46
C SER A 169 -14.92 -12.28 -4.35
N LEU A 170 -13.89 -11.47 -4.61
CA LEU A 170 -12.94 -11.05 -3.57
C LEU A 170 -13.66 -10.29 -2.45
N GLY A 171 -14.53 -9.34 -2.79
CA GLY A 171 -15.30 -8.58 -1.80
C GLY A 171 -16.16 -9.47 -0.89
N VAL A 172 -16.81 -10.51 -1.43
CA VAL A 172 -17.56 -11.49 -0.64
C VAL A 172 -16.65 -12.24 0.33
N ILE A 173 -15.48 -12.71 -0.13
CA ILE A 173 -14.51 -13.40 0.73
C ILE A 173 -14.02 -12.46 1.83
N TYR A 174 -13.72 -11.20 1.50
CA TYR A 174 -13.30 -10.22 2.50
C TYR A 174 -14.38 -9.95 3.54
N CYS A 175 -15.61 -9.70 3.11
CA CYS A 175 -16.74 -9.51 4.02
C CYS A 175 -16.95 -10.74 4.92
N TYR A 176 -16.87 -11.95 4.36
CA TYR A 176 -16.96 -13.19 5.11
C TYR A 176 -15.89 -13.23 6.23
N LEU A 177 -14.63 -12.97 5.90
CA LEU A 177 -13.53 -12.96 6.88
C LEU A 177 -13.70 -11.87 7.95
N ILE A 178 -14.23 -10.70 7.59
CA ILE A 178 -14.51 -9.64 8.57
C ILE A 178 -15.65 -10.05 9.50
N PHE A 179 -16.76 -10.55 8.97
CA PHE A 179 -17.92 -10.95 9.77
C PHE A 179 -17.63 -12.19 10.64
N GLU A 180 -16.77 -13.09 10.19
CA GLU A 180 -16.30 -14.21 11.02
C GLU A 180 -15.58 -13.72 12.28
N ASN A 181 -15.02 -12.51 12.28
CA ASN A 181 -14.33 -11.91 13.44
C ASN A 181 -15.22 -11.02 14.31
N ILE A 182 -16.50 -10.86 13.95
CA ILE A 182 -17.43 -9.97 14.63
C ILE A 182 -18.48 -10.79 15.36
N ASP A 183 -18.71 -10.49 16.65
CA ASP A 183 -19.86 -11.02 17.37
C ASP A 183 -21.14 -10.30 16.94
N LEU A 184 -21.93 -10.96 16.09
CA LEU A 184 -23.18 -10.41 15.54
C LEU A 184 -24.30 -10.32 16.58
N ILE A 185 -24.17 -10.97 17.74
CA ILE A 185 -25.19 -10.94 18.81
C ILE A 185 -25.28 -9.54 19.41
N SER A 186 -24.20 -8.75 19.32
CA SER A 186 -24.19 -7.38 19.81
C SER A 186 -23.68 -6.41 18.74
N LEU A 187 -24.56 -6.09 17.79
CA LEU A 187 -24.32 -5.12 16.71
C LEU A 187 -23.84 -3.74 17.19
N ALA A 188 -24.16 -3.38 18.44
CA ALA A 188 -23.76 -2.14 19.10
C ALA A 188 -22.54 -2.28 20.03
N SER A 189 -22.05 -3.50 20.29
CA SER A 189 -20.91 -3.72 21.18
C SER A 189 -19.60 -3.37 20.49
N SER A 190 -18.76 -2.62 21.20
CA SER A 190 -17.36 -2.39 20.86
C SER A 190 -16.46 -3.58 21.23
N ASN A 191 -17.02 -4.70 21.69
CA ASN A 191 -16.27 -5.91 22.03
C ASN A 191 -15.98 -6.76 20.78
N ASN A 192 -15.29 -6.17 19.80
CA ASN A 192 -14.82 -6.84 18.59
C ASN A 192 -13.41 -6.33 18.23
N ALA A 193 -12.74 -6.99 17.29
CA ALA A 193 -11.35 -6.69 16.92
C ALA A 193 -11.13 -5.25 16.42
N TYR A 194 -12.18 -4.53 16.01
CA TYR A 194 -12.13 -3.17 15.48
C TYR A 194 -12.54 -2.11 16.49
N PHE A 195 -13.07 -2.49 17.66
CA PHE A 195 -13.59 -1.58 18.69
C PHE A 195 -14.65 -0.59 18.18
N LEU A 196 -15.37 -0.94 17.12
CA LEU A 196 -16.40 -0.11 16.48
C LEU A 196 -17.69 -0.91 16.28
N PRO A 197 -18.87 -0.27 16.29
CA PRO A 197 -20.12 -0.94 15.90
C PRO A 197 -20.02 -1.52 14.49
N VAL A 198 -20.69 -2.66 14.26
CA VAL A 198 -20.58 -3.43 13.01
C VAL A 198 -20.93 -2.60 11.77
N TRP A 199 -22.01 -1.83 11.85
CA TRP A 199 -22.45 -0.96 10.76
C TRP A 199 -21.38 0.10 10.43
N LEU A 200 -20.67 0.60 11.45
CA LEU A 200 -19.61 1.57 11.24
C LEU A 200 -18.41 0.89 10.59
N VAL A 201 -18.00 -0.30 11.04
CA VAL A 201 -16.92 -1.08 10.39
C VAL A 201 -17.23 -1.28 8.90
N VAL A 202 -18.46 -1.69 8.57
CA VAL A 202 -18.87 -1.92 7.18
C VAL A 202 -18.81 -0.63 6.35
N LEU A 203 -19.44 0.44 6.82
CA LEU A 203 -19.54 1.69 6.06
C LEU A 203 -18.22 2.48 5.98
N SER A 204 -17.40 2.43 7.03
CA SER A 204 -16.20 3.27 7.16
C SER A 204 -14.89 2.56 6.84
N LEU A 205 -14.85 1.22 6.91
CA LEU A 205 -13.66 0.43 6.60
C LEU A 205 -13.90 -0.48 5.38
N VAL A 206 -14.87 -1.39 5.46
CA VAL A 206 -15.05 -2.43 4.43
C VAL A 206 -15.37 -1.83 3.06
N ILE A 207 -16.41 -1.01 2.95
CA ILE A 207 -16.80 -0.41 1.68
C ILE A 207 -15.67 0.47 1.11
N PRO A 208 -15.03 1.37 1.89
CA PRO A 208 -13.90 2.15 1.41
C PRO A 208 -12.68 1.32 0.99
N PHE A 209 -12.33 0.24 1.70
CA PHE A 209 -11.26 -0.66 1.29
C PHE A 209 -11.58 -1.30 -0.07
N LEU A 210 -12.79 -1.83 -0.21
CA LEU A 210 -13.22 -2.44 -1.47
C LEU A 210 -13.21 -1.41 -2.61
N TYR A 211 -13.75 -0.23 -2.40
CA TYR A 211 -13.70 0.84 -3.39
C TYR A 211 -12.27 1.19 -3.79
N SER A 212 -11.38 1.38 -2.80
CA SER A 212 -9.96 1.65 -3.03
C SER A 212 -9.31 0.58 -3.91
N TRP A 213 -9.50 -0.70 -3.58
CA TRP A 213 -8.94 -1.82 -4.33
C TRP A 213 -9.48 -1.90 -5.75
N PHE A 214 -10.79 -1.74 -5.93
CA PHE A 214 -11.41 -1.74 -7.25
C PHE A 214 -10.85 -0.63 -8.14
N VAL A 215 -10.80 0.59 -7.62
CA VAL A 215 -10.27 1.76 -8.32
C VAL A 215 -8.78 1.58 -8.65
N GLY A 216 -7.99 1.04 -7.72
CA GLY A 216 -6.59 0.72 -7.96
C GLY A 216 -6.41 -0.29 -9.11
N LEU A 217 -7.11 -1.42 -9.04
CA LEU A 217 -7.02 -2.46 -10.08
C LEU A 217 -7.46 -1.94 -11.46
N LEU A 218 -8.51 -1.11 -11.49
CA LEU A 218 -8.97 -0.46 -12.71
C LEU A 218 -7.90 0.48 -13.27
N ALA A 219 -7.22 1.27 -12.42
CA ALA A 219 -6.11 2.13 -12.84
C ALA A 219 -4.98 1.32 -13.50
N ALA A 220 -4.60 0.20 -12.89
CA ALA A 220 -3.55 -0.66 -13.43
C ALA A 220 -3.95 -1.26 -14.80
N TYR A 221 -5.22 -1.66 -14.93
CA TYR A 221 -5.77 -2.17 -16.18
C TYR A 221 -5.83 -1.09 -17.27
N GLU A 222 -6.33 0.11 -16.97
CA GLU A 222 -6.38 1.25 -17.87
C GLU A 222 -4.97 1.65 -18.35
N MET A 223 -3.96 1.64 -17.47
CA MET A 223 -2.55 1.85 -17.86
C MET A 223 -2.04 0.79 -18.85
N VAL A 224 -2.38 -0.49 -18.63
CA VAL A 224 -2.03 -1.56 -19.56
C VAL A 224 -2.78 -1.39 -20.90
N LEU A 225 -4.03 -0.94 -20.88
CA LEU A 225 -4.80 -0.65 -22.10
C LEU A 225 -4.17 0.50 -22.89
N PHE A 226 -3.81 1.59 -22.21
CA PHE A 226 -3.10 2.73 -22.80
C PHE A 226 -1.80 2.28 -23.49
N SER A 227 -1.03 1.39 -22.83
CA SER A 227 0.19 0.81 -23.40
C SER A 227 -0.01 0.02 -24.70
N GLN A 228 -1.23 -0.40 -25.05
CA GLN A 228 -1.47 -1.12 -26.30
C GLN A 228 -1.57 -0.17 -27.50
N LYS A 229 -1.96 1.09 -27.27
CA LYS A 229 -2.21 2.07 -28.33
C LYS A 229 -1.02 2.98 -28.62
N SER A 230 -0.12 3.16 -27.67
CA SER A 230 1.07 4.00 -27.85
C SER A 230 1.96 3.49 -29.00
N LYS A 231 2.54 4.39 -29.79
CA LYS A 231 3.43 4.04 -30.90
C LYS A 231 4.80 3.58 -30.38
N GLY A 232 5.49 2.72 -31.14
CA GLY A 232 6.81 2.19 -30.79
C GLY A 232 6.77 0.93 -29.90
N LEU A 233 7.63 -0.05 -30.18
CA LEU A 233 7.65 -1.31 -29.43
C LEU A 233 8.20 -1.13 -28.00
N LEU A 234 9.28 -0.38 -27.87
CA LEU A 234 9.98 -0.17 -26.58
C LEU A 234 9.13 0.65 -25.60
N TYR A 235 8.43 1.66 -26.10
CA TYR A 235 7.53 2.50 -25.32
C TYR A 235 6.35 1.68 -24.77
N ARG A 236 5.67 0.91 -25.64
CA ARG A 236 4.60 -0.03 -25.25
C ARG A 236 5.04 -1.02 -24.17
N ARG A 237 6.21 -1.64 -24.34
CA ARG A 237 6.74 -2.61 -23.37
C ARG A 237 7.00 -1.97 -22.01
N SER A 238 7.51 -0.74 -22.01
CA SER A 238 7.82 -0.01 -20.77
C SER A 238 6.55 0.46 -20.05
N LEU A 239 5.56 1.00 -20.77
CA LEU A 239 4.26 1.33 -20.18
C LEU A 239 3.52 0.11 -19.62
N ARG A 240 3.60 -1.03 -20.32
CA ARG A 240 3.01 -2.27 -19.81
C ARG A 240 3.69 -2.72 -18.51
N GLY A 241 5.02 -2.62 -18.45
CA GLY A 241 5.79 -2.85 -17.22
C GLY A 241 5.33 -1.93 -16.08
N LEU A 242 5.12 -0.65 -16.37
CA LEU A 242 4.60 0.32 -15.40
C LEU A 242 3.22 -0.10 -14.86
N GLY A 243 2.29 -0.48 -15.75
CA GLY A 243 0.97 -0.98 -15.37
C GLY A 243 1.02 -2.25 -14.52
N TYR A 244 1.88 -3.23 -14.87
CA TYR A 244 2.09 -4.43 -14.06
C TYR A 244 2.74 -4.14 -12.70
N GLY A 245 3.64 -3.17 -12.63
CA GLY A 245 4.26 -2.73 -11.38
C GLY A 245 3.22 -2.14 -10.43
N ILE A 246 2.34 -1.27 -10.95
CA ILE A 246 1.20 -0.72 -10.21
C ILE A 246 0.27 -1.84 -9.75
N ALA A 247 -0.09 -2.79 -10.64
CA ALA A 247 -0.92 -3.93 -10.29
C ALA A 247 -0.33 -4.77 -9.15
N ALA A 248 0.97 -5.08 -9.19
CA ALA A 248 1.65 -5.84 -8.15
C ALA A 248 1.61 -5.12 -6.78
N VAL A 249 1.77 -3.80 -6.75
CA VAL A 249 1.66 -3.00 -5.51
C VAL A 249 0.22 -3.03 -4.96
N ILE A 250 -0.79 -2.91 -5.81
CA ILE A 250 -2.20 -2.98 -5.38
C ILE A 250 -2.54 -4.38 -4.86
N VAL A 251 -2.23 -5.43 -5.63
CA VAL A 251 -2.52 -6.81 -5.27
C VAL A 251 -1.84 -7.21 -3.96
N SER A 252 -0.57 -6.82 -3.78
CA SER A 252 0.14 -7.05 -2.52
C SER A 252 -0.49 -6.27 -1.36
N SER A 253 -0.93 -5.03 -1.56
CA SER A 253 -1.67 -4.27 -0.55
C SER A 253 -2.99 -4.95 -0.18
N CYS A 254 -3.75 -5.46 -1.14
CA CYS A 254 -4.97 -6.22 -0.88
C CYS A 254 -4.64 -7.46 -0.06
N ALA A 255 -3.70 -8.29 -0.54
CA ALA A 255 -3.31 -9.53 0.12
C ALA A 255 -2.83 -9.31 1.56
N LEU A 256 -2.07 -8.23 1.81
CA LEU A 256 -1.63 -7.88 3.16
C LEU A 256 -2.82 -7.56 4.07
N GLN A 257 -3.85 -6.88 3.57
CA GLN A 257 -5.07 -6.61 4.35
C GLN A 257 -5.85 -7.91 4.67
N TYR A 258 -5.91 -8.86 3.73
CA TYR A 258 -6.51 -10.18 4.00
C TYR A 258 -5.76 -10.92 5.10
N VAL A 259 -4.43 -11.02 4.99
CA VAL A 259 -3.62 -11.72 5.99
C VAL A 259 -3.78 -11.08 7.36
N THR A 260 -3.69 -9.76 7.46
CA THR A 260 -3.83 -9.05 8.74
C THR A 260 -5.22 -9.17 9.36
N SER A 261 -6.27 -9.39 8.54
CA SER A 261 -7.63 -9.61 9.04
C SER A 261 -7.86 -11.04 9.58
N ILE A 262 -7.05 -12.03 9.20
CA ILE A 262 -7.19 -13.44 9.63
C ILE A 262 -6.46 -13.73 10.95
N VAL A 263 -5.36 -13.02 11.22
CA VAL A 263 -4.43 -13.28 12.33
C VAL A 263 -5.03 -13.22 13.75
N PRO A 264 -6.12 -12.49 14.08
CA PRO A 264 -6.57 -12.41 15.47
C PRO A 264 -7.08 -13.73 16.08
N ARG A 265 -7.46 -14.74 15.28
CA ARG A 265 -8.38 -15.78 15.78
C ARG A 265 -7.99 -17.23 15.59
N THR A 266 -7.28 -17.59 14.52
CA THR A 266 -7.25 -19.02 14.18
C THR A 266 -6.51 -19.85 15.22
N GLY A 267 -5.52 -19.32 15.96
CA GLY A 267 -4.69 -20.08 16.92
C GLY A 267 -3.89 -21.24 16.30
N LEU A 268 -4.31 -21.69 15.12
CA LEU A 268 -3.82 -22.77 14.27
C LEU A 268 -2.68 -22.28 13.38
N LEU A 269 -2.65 -20.99 13.03
CA LEU A 269 -1.52 -20.42 12.31
C LEU A 269 -0.43 -20.06 13.31
N SER A 270 0.69 -20.77 13.21
CA SER A 270 1.91 -20.38 13.93
C SER A 270 2.29 -18.95 13.53
N LEU A 271 2.80 -18.17 14.49
CA LEU A 271 3.34 -16.83 14.24
C LEU A 271 4.32 -16.83 13.05
N SER A 272 5.13 -17.89 12.94
CA SER A 272 6.09 -18.11 11.87
C SER A 272 5.42 -18.14 10.49
N SER A 273 4.31 -18.86 10.33
CA SER A 273 3.59 -18.97 9.06
C SER A 273 3.03 -17.61 8.60
N VAL A 274 2.49 -16.83 9.54
CA VAL A 274 1.97 -15.48 9.27
C VAL A 274 3.09 -14.54 8.83
N LEU A 275 4.23 -14.55 9.54
CA LEU A 275 5.38 -13.72 9.19
C LEU A 275 5.91 -14.05 7.80
N VAL A 276 6.02 -15.34 7.45
CA VAL A 276 6.43 -15.78 6.12
C VAL A 276 5.46 -15.27 5.06
N ALA A 277 4.15 -15.36 5.29
CA ALA A 277 3.15 -14.84 4.35
C ALA A 277 3.26 -13.32 4.17
N ILE A 278 3.42 -12.57 5.27
CA ILE A 278 3.62 -11.11 5.23
C ILE A 278 4.88 -10.78 4.43
N TYR A 279 6.01 -11.45 4.66
CA TYR A 279 7.25 -11.20 3.93
C TYR A 279 7.14 -11.55 2.45
N ALA A 280 6.48 -12.66 2.09
CA ALA A 280 6.24 -13.00 0.70
C ALA A 280 5.42 -11.92 -0.03
N ILE A 281 4.35 -11.42 0.60
CA ILE A 281 3.52 -10.33 0.06
C ILE A 281 4.32 -9.03 -0.09
N GLN A 282 5.14 -8.72 0.92
CA GLN A 282 6.03 -7.57 0.91
C GLN A 282 7.09 -7.63 -0.20
N ILE A 283 7.64 -8.81 -0.49
CA ILE A 283 8.55 -9.02 -1.63
C ILE A 283 7.83 -8.72 -2.95
N ILE A 284 6.58 -9.16 -3.11
CA ILE A 284 5.77 -8.84 -4.31
C ILE A 284 5.60 -7.32 -4.46
N ALA A 285 5.33 -6.61 -3.35
CA ALA A 285 5.24 -5.15 -3.36
C ALA A 285 6.56 -4.49 -3.81
N ALA A 286 7.69 -4.94 -3.27
CA ALA A 286 9.03 -4.44 -3.63
C ALA A 286 9.36 -4.69 -5.11
N ILE A 287 9.00 -5.87 -5.64
CA ILE A 287 9.12 -6.19 -7.08
C ILE A 287 8.25 -5.23 -7.91
N GLY A 288 7.02 -4.96 -7.47
CA GLY A 288 6.11 -4.00 -8.12
C GLY A 288 6.71 -2.61 -8.23
N TYR A 289 7.23 -2.05 -7.13
CA TYR A 289 7.90 -0.74 -7.16
C TYR A 289 9.18 -0.73 -8.00
N THR A 290 9.95 -1.81 -7.96
CA THR A 290 11.15 -1.96 -8.80
C THR A 290 10.79 -1.96 -10.29
N LEU A 291 9.69 -2.63 -10.66
CA LEU A 291 9.19 -2.66 -12.03
C LEU A 291 8.70 -1.28 -12.48
N ILE A 292 8.05 -0.51 -11.59
CA ILE A 292 7.71 0.91 -11.83
C ILE A 292 9.00 1.71 -12.14
N ALA A 293 10.04 1.54 -11.33
CA ALA A 293 11.30 2.26 -11.50
C ALA A 293 11.99 1.95 -12.84
N ILE A 294 12.15 0.66 -13.16
CA ILE A 294 12.79 0.21 -14.41
C ILE A 294 12.01 0.71 -15.62
N SER A 295 10.67 0.64 -15.56
CA SER A 295 9.80 1.09 -16.63
C SER A 295 9.91 2.60 -16.86
N ALA A 296 9.91 3.40 -15.79
CA ALA A 296 10.08 4.85 -15.88
C ALA A 296 11.45 5.25 -16.43
N VAL A 297 12.54 4.57 -16.01
CA VAL A 297 13.88 4.82 -16.56
C VAL A 297 13.93 4.53 -18.06
N ARG A 298 13.31 3.44 -18.51
CA ARG A 298 13.26 3.09 -19.94
C ARG A 298 12.45 4.10 -20.73
N LEU A 299 11.29 4.53 -20.23
CA LEU A 299 10.49 5.57 -20.87
C LEU A 299 11.29 6.86 -21.02
N LYS A 300 11.97 7.30 -19.96
CA LYS A 300 12.82 8.50 -20.00
C LYS A 300 13.91 8.41 -21.08
N ARG A 301 14.61 7.27 -21.18
CA ARG A 301 15.65 7.08 -22.21
C ARG A 301 15.11 7.13 -23.64
N ILE A 302 13.84 6.76 -23.85
CA ILE A 302 13.23 6.81 -25.20
C ILE A 302 12.94 8.25 -25.62
N GLU A 303 12.60 9.13 -24.68
CA GLU A 303 12.31 10.55 -24.96
C GLU A 303 13.57 11.41 -25.13
N GLU A 304 14.73 10.89 -24.71
CA GLU A 304 16.03 11.58 -24.85
C GLU A 304 16.71 11.32 -26.21
N VAL A 305 16.18 10.39 -27.02
CA VAL A 305 16.69 10.01 -28.35
C VAL A 305 15.86 10.67 -29.44
#